data_AF-A0A1X7UNI0-F1
#
_entry.id   AF-A0A1X7UNI0-F1
#
_cell.length_a   1.000
_cell.length_b   1.000
_cell.length_c   1.000
_cell.angle_alpha   90.00
_cell.angle_beta   90.00
_cell.angle_gamma   90.00
#
_symmetry.space_group_name_H-M   'P 1'
#
loop_
_entity.id
_entity.type
_entity.pdbx_description
1 polymer ?
#
loop_
_entity_poly.entity_id
_entity_poly.type
_entity_poly.pdbx_seq_one_letter_code
_entity_poly.pdbx_strand_id
1 'polypeptide(L)'
;MLLYLIVLLQLFQLIAANEPRYDFQSTSITANEGDSAEICLVKDMSHISSQSIVYIQVEDVTAVRGIDFIADSQITVNHTSGERIVCTNISIPYNDDNESDESFRLRIIPSPVNAGAYTLGMSNIATVTIKNVIAPLSCKERLLLLACKTKELAGEYLPRPCMTARFNNS
;
A
#
# COMPACT_ATOMS: atom_id res chain seq x y z
N MET A 1 -13.66 28.88 48.22
CA MET A 1 -14.59 28.42 47.16
C MET A 1 -14.05 28.66 45.75
N LEU A 2 -13.60 29.87 45.39
CA LEU A 2 -13.10 30.16 44.04
C LEU A 2 -11.86 29.33 43.62
N LEU A 3 -10.92 29.09 44.54
CA LEU A 3 -9.76 28.23 44.30
C LEU A 3 -10.14 26.77 44.01
N TYR A 4 -11.18 26.27 44.72
CA TYR A 4 -11.69 24.91 44.55
C TYR A 4 -12.39 24.75 43.20
N LEU A 5 -13.12 25.78 42.74
CA LEU A 5 -13.75 25.83 41.43
C LEU A 5 -12.72 25.86 40.29
N ILE A 6 -11.62 26.61 40.45
CA ILE A 6 -10.51 26.65 39.46
C ILE A 6 -9.79 25.30 39.40
N VAL A 7 -9.48 24.68 40.55
CA VAL A 7 -8.87 23.34 40.60
C VAL A 7 -9.82 22.28 40.02
N LEU A 8 -11.14 22.38 40.28
CA LEU A 8 -12.14 21.48 39.67
C LEU A 8 -12.25 21.69 38.16
N LEU A 9 -12.21 22.93 37.67
CA LEU A 9 -12.22 23.24 36.23
C LEU A 9 -10.93 22.76 35.55
N GLN A 10 -9.76 22.93 36.18
CA GLN A 10 -8.49 22.42 35.67
C GLN A 10 -8.44 20.88 35.68
N LEU A 11 -9.06 20.22 36.68
CA LEU A 11 -9.26 18.77 36.67
C LEU A 11 -10.29 18.33 35.62
N PHE A 12 -11.35 19.11 35.37
CA PHE A 12 -12.37 18.79 34.35
C PHE A 12 -11.81 18.91 32.92
N GLN A 13 -10.86 19.82 32.68
CA GLN A 13 -10.13 19.89 31.41
C GLN A 13 -9.18 18.70 31.19
N LEU A 14 -8.84 17.94 32.23
CA LEU A 14 -8.07 16.70 32.13
C LEU A 14 -8.91 15.48 31.75
N ILE A 15 -10.25 15.59 31.72
CA ILE A 15 -11.19 14.52 31.36
C ILE A 15 -11.95 14.86 30.07
N ALA A 16 -11.42 15.76 29.23
CA ALA A 16 -11.74 15.69 27.83
C ALA A 16 -11.09 14.39 27.33
N ALA A 17 -11.89 13.32 27.20
CA ALA A 17 -11.45 12.10 26.55
C ALA A 17 -11.01 12.50 25.15
N ASN A 18 -9.69 12.62 24.96
CA ASN A 18 -9.16 12.82 23.63
C ASN A 18 -9.41 11.51 22.88
N GLU A 19 -9.89 11.60 21.66
CA GLU A 19 -10.15 10.42 20.85
C GLU A 19 -8.81 9.84 20.38
N PRO A 20 -8.69 8.52 20.16
CA PRO A 20 -7.44 7.92 19.70
C PRO A 20 -6.98 8.61 18.42
N ARG A 21 -5.68 8.84 18.29
CA ARG A 21 -5.10 9.45 17.09
C ARG A 21 -4.42 8.38 16.24
N TYR A 22 -4.69 8.42 14.94
CA TYR A 22 -4.08 7.51 13.97
C TYR A 22 -3.19 8.21 12.96
N ASP A 23 -2.02 7.61 12.74
CA ASP A 23 -1.03 7.99 11.74
C ASP A 23 -0.64 6.75 10.93
N PHE A 24 -0.24 6.91 9.67
CA PHE A 24 0.51 5.86 8.99
C PHE A 24 1.91 5.75 9.62
N GLN A 25 2.39 4.52 9.79
CA GLN A 25 3.75 4.27 10.25
C GLN A 25 4.80 4.78 9.25
N SER A 26 4.50 4.69 7.95
CA SER A 26 5.27 5.29 6.87
C SER A 26 4.34 5.98 5.88
N THR A 27 4.73 7.16 5.42
CA THR A 27 4.01 7.90 4.37
C THR A 27 4.53 7.59 2.97
N SER A 28 5.59 6.79 2.86
CA SER A 28 6.18 6.34 1.59
C SER A 28 6.42 4.85 1.67
N ILE A 29 5.68 4.09 0.87
CA ILE A 29 5.71 2.63 0.84
C ILE A 29 6.12 2.23 -0.57
N THR A 30 6.94 1.20 -0.70
CA THR A 30 7.36 0.68 -1.98
C THR A 30 7.20 -0.83 -1.96
N ALA A 31 6.58 -1.36 -3.00
CA ALA A 31 6.40 -2.78 -3.20
C ALA A 31 6.58 -3.08 -4.69
N ASN A 32 7.01 -4.29 -4.99
CA ASN A 32 7.17 -4.72 -6.36
C ASN A 32 5.86 -5.32 -6.88
N GLU A 33 5.70 -5.34 -8.20
CA GLU A 33 4.71 -6.21 -8.81
C GLU A 33 4.92 -7.67 -8.42
N GLY A 34 3.83 -8.36 -8.09
CA GLY A 34 3.83 -9.72 -7.56
C GLY A 34 3.97 -9.83 -6.04
N ASP A 35 4.24 -8.72 -5.34
CA ASP A 35 4.32 -8.69 -3.88
C ASP A 35 3.01 -8.16 -3.25
N SER A 36 3.09 -7.68 -2.02
CA SER A 36 2.02 -6.95 -1.34
C SER A 36 2.61 -5.73 -0.63
N ALA A 37 1.88 -4.62 -0.67
CA ALA A 37 2.21 -3.45 0.12
C ALA A 37 1.66 -3.59 1.55
N GLU A 38 2.55 -3.65 2.53
CA GLU A 38 2.18 -3.65 3.95
C GLU A 38 1.90 -2.22 4.42
N ILE A 39 0.69 -1.99 4.90
CA ILE A 39 0.18 -0.70 5.37
C ILE A 39 -0.05 -0.77 6.86
N CYS A 40 0.80 -0.10 7.64
CA CYS A 40 0.70 -0.09 9.10
C CYS A 40 0.16 1.24 9.63
N LEU A 41 -0.81 1.17 10.53
CA LEU A 41 -1.37 2.29 11.27
C LEU A 41 -0.81 2.30 12.70
N VAL A 42 -0.39 3.46 13.17
CA VAL A 42 0.08 3.70 14.53
C VAL A 42 -1.00 4.42 15.32
N LYS A 43 -1.32 3.86 16.47
CA LYS A 43 -2.18 4.47 17.48
C LYS A 43 -1.35 5.23 18.51
N ASP A 44 -1.88 6.34 19.01
CA ASP A 44 -1.29 7.04 20.15
C ASP A 44 -1.34 6.19 21.44
N MET A 45 -0.29 6.30 22.25
CA MET A 45 -0.11 5.46 23.45
C MET A 45 -1.19 5.68 24.52
N SER A 46 -1.78 6.88 24.58
CA SER A 46 -2.82 7.23 25.55
C SER A 46 -4.09 6.37 25.42
N HIS A 47 -4.31 5.77 24.25
CA HIS A 47 -5.54 5.04 23.94
C HIS A 47 -5.28 3.59 23.55
N ILE A 48 -4.13 3.02 23.91
CA ILE A 48 -3.78 1.65 23.52
C ILE A 48 -4.82 0.61 24.00
N SER A 49 -5.54 0.87 25.09
CA SER A 49 -6.59 -0.01 25.63
C SER A 49 -7.97 0.14 24.96
N SER A 50 -8.15 1.08 24.03
CA SER A 50 -9.41 1.18 23.28
C SER A 50 -9.36 0.35 21.99
N GLN A 51 -10.52 -0.07 21.49
CA GLN A 51 -10.66 -0.65 20.17
C GLN A 51 -11.18 0.41 19.20
N SER A 52 -10.70 0.40 17.96
CA SER A 52 -11.18 1.31 16.91
C SER A 52 -11.37 0.57 15.60
N ILE A 53 -12.34 1.01 14.80
CA ILE A 53 -12.43 0.66 13.38
C ILE A 53 -11.96 1.89 12.60
N VAL A 54 -10.82 1.77 11.92
CA VAL A 54 -10.19 2.85 11.18
C VAL A 54 -10.44 2.68 9.69
N TYR A 55 -10.77 3.77 9.02
CA TYR A 55 -11.10 3.78 7.60
C TYR A 55 -10.01 4.46 6.79
N ILE A 56 -9.57 3.79 5.72
CA ILE A 56 -8.59 4.30 4.77
C ILE A 56 -9.26 4.41 3.41
N GLN A 57 -9.27 5.60 2.82
CA GLN A 57 -9.66 5.82 1.43
C GLN A 57 -8.48 5.51 0.51
N VAL A 58 -8.78 4.84 -0.61
CA VAL A 58 -7.81 4.50 -1.66
C VAL A 58 -8.08 5.36 -2.88
N GLU A 59 -7.06 6.09 -3.32
CA GLU A 59 -7.11 7.02 -4.44
C GLU A 59 -6.11 6.56 -5.53
N ASP A 60 -6.61 6.35 -6.73
CA ASP A 60 -5.81 5.99 -7.89
C ASP A 60 -4.99 7.23 -8.31
N VAL A 61 -3.73 7.03 -8.72
CA VAL A 61 -2.85 8.14 -9.16
C VAL A 61 -2.36 7.88 -10.58
N THR A 62 -1.36 7.01 -10.73
CA THR A 62 -0.96 6.48 -12.04
C THR A 62 -1.32 5.02 -12.17
N ALA A 63 -1.28 4.28 -11.06
CA ALA A 63 -1.74 2.91 -10.97
C ALA A 63 -3.27 2.82 -11.04
N VAL A 64 -3.76 1.81 -11.76
CA VAL A 64 -5.16 1.49 -12.00
C VAL A 64 -5.62 0.37 -11.08
N ARG A 65 -6.58 0.69 -10.19
CA ARG A 65 -7.21 -0.31 -9.31
C ARG A 65 -7.82 -1.45 -10.12
N GLY A 66 -7.58 -2.68 -9.67
CA GLY A 66 -8.04 -3.90 -10.31
C GLY A 66 -7.08 -4.44 -11.38
N ILE A 67 -6.08 -3.65 -11.78
CA ILE A 67 -5.00 -4.06 -12.68
C ILE A 67 -3.69 -4.08 -11.90
N ASP A 68 -3.23 -2.93 -11.40
CA ASP A 68 -1.89 -2.79 -10.78
C ASP A 68 -1.93 -3.02 -9.26
N PHE A 69 -3.10 -2.90 -8.65
CA PHE A 69 -3.33 -3.28 -7.26
C PHE A 69 -4.79 -3.67 -7.00
N ILE A 70 -5.00 -4.56 -6.03
CA ILE A 70 -6.33 -5.05 -5.65
C ILE A 70 -6.70 -4.50 -4.27
N ALA A 71 -7.61 -3.54 -4.26
CA ALA A 71 -8.22 -2.98 -3.05
C ALA A 71 -9.61 -2.42 -3.34
N ASP A 72 -10.48 -2.40 -2.34
CA ASP A 72 -11.70 -1.59 -2.39
C ASP A 72 -11.36 -0.09 -2.37
N SER A 73 -12.30 0.77 -2.76
CA SER A 73 -12.13 2.23 -2.64
C SER A 73 -11.98 2.70 -1.19
N GLN A 74 -12.38 1.86 -0.23
CA GLN A 74 -12.23 2.09 1.19
C GLN A 74 -11.85 0.79 1.90
N ILE A 75 -10.73 0.82 2.62
CA ILE A 75 -10.27 -0.28 3.46
C ILE A 75 -10.72 -0.01 4.90
N THR A 76 -11.17 -1.07 5.58
CA THR A 76 -11.56 -1.04 6.98
C THR A 76 -10.55 -1.83 7.80
N VAL A 77 -9.93 -1.19 8.79
CA VAL A 77 -8.92 -1.79 9.66
C VAL A 77 -9.45 -1.87 11.08
N ASN A 78 -9.60 -3.08 11.61
CA ASN A 78 -9.98 -3.30 13.01
C ASN A 78 -8.72 -3.28 13.87
N HIS A 79 -8.56 -2.25 14.71
CA HIS A 79 -7.43 -2.10 15.62
C HIS A 79 -7.86 -2.53 17.01
N THR A 80 -7.36 -3.68 17.47
CA THR A 80 -7.82 -4.27 18.73
C THR A 80 -7.17 -3.60 19.95
N SER A 81 -7.79 -3.77 21.12
CA SER A 81 -7.24 -3.24 22.37
C SER A 81 -5.90 -3.92 22.71
N GLY A 82 -4.92 -3.13 23.13
CA GLY A 82 -3.58 -3.58 23.51
C GLY A 82 -2.55 -3.48 22.37
N GLU A 83 -3.01 -3.26 21.13
CA GLU A 83 -2.13 -3.06 19.98
C GLU A 83 -1.83 -1.57 19.81
N ARG A 84 -0.54 -1.27 19.56
CA ARG A 84 -0.11 0.06 19.14
C ARG A 84 -0.09 0.20 17.62
N ILE A 85 0.26 -0.89 16.94
CA ILE A 85 0.45 -0.94 15.50
C ILE A 85 -0.41 -2.08 14.99
N VAL A 86 -1.16 -1.80 13.93
CA VAL A 86 -1.91 -2.80 13.17
C VAL A 86 -1.55 -2.64 11.70
N CYS A 87 -1.33 -3.74 11.01
CA CYS A 87 -0.96 -3.74 9.59
C CYS A 87 -2.00 -4.49 8.76
N THR A 88 -2.19 -4.03 7.52
CA THR A 88 -2.99 -4.71 6.50
C THR A 88 -2.20 -4.72 5.20
N ASN A 89 -2.47 -5.70 4.34
CA ASN A 89 -1.78 -5.83 3.06
C ASN A 89 -2.71 -5.45 1.91
N ILE A 90 -2.15 -4.78 0.90
CA ILE A 90 -2.78 -4.57 -0.41
C ILE A 90 -2.01 -5.43 -1.41
N SER A 91 -2.72 -6.27 -2.16
CA SER A 91 -2.11 -7.15 -3.16
C SER A 91 -1.75 -6.35 -4.41
N ILE A 92 -0.54 -6.58 -4.93
CA ILE A 92 -0.04 -6.00 -6.17
C ILE A 92 0.21 -7.19 -7.10
N PRO A 93 -0.72 -7.51 -8.02
CA PRO A 93 -0.55 -8.64 -8.90
C PRO A 93 0.67 -8.45 -9.79
N TYR A 94 1.23 -9.57 -10.22
CA TYR A 94 2.29 -9.58 -11.21
C TYR A 94 1.68 -9.58 -12.62
N ASN A 95 2.15 -8.70 -13.49
CA ASN A 95 1.98 -8.83 -14.93
C ASN A 95 3.36 -8.76 -15.63
N ASP A 96 3.44 -9.20 -16.88
CA ASP A 96 4.70 -9.23 -17.65
C ASP A 96 4.78 -8.06 -18.65
N ASP A 97 4.02 -7.01 -18.40
CA ASP A 97 4.03 -5.82 -19.25
C ASP A 97 5.23 -4.94 -18.85
N ASN A 98 5.93 -4.44 -19.85
CA ASN A 98 7.03 -3.51 -19.60
C ASN A 98 6.47 -2.10 -19.36
N GLU A 99 6.18 -1.80 -18.10
CA GLU A 99 5.63 -0.52 -17.65
C GLU A 99 6.64 0.35 -16.88
N SER A 100 6.29 1.61 -16.64
CA SER A 100 7.03 2.47 -15.72
C SER A 100 6.54 2.26 -14.29
N ASP A 101 7.35 2.57 -13.29
CA ASP A 101 6.88 2.59 -11.89
C ASP A 101 5.61 3.44 -11.73
N GLU A 102 4.66 2.91 -10.96
CA GLU A 102 3.36 3.53 -10.77
C GLU A 102 3.06 3.79 -9.30
N SER A 103 1.94 4.44 -9.01
CA SER A 103 1.57 4.75 -7.64
C SER A 103 0.07 4.89 -7.42
N PHE A 104 -0.32 4.66 -6.17
CA PHE A 104 -1.63 5.01 -5.62
C PHE A 104 -1.46 5.65 -4.23
N ARG A 105 -2.51 6.29 -3.74
CA ARG A 105 -2.50 7.05 -2.48
C ARG A 105 -3.51 6.49 -1.50
N LEU A 106 -3.12 6.49 -0.23
CA LEU A 106 -3.93 6.09 0.90
C LEU A 106 -4.16 7.29 1.81
N ARG A 107 -5.37 7.45 2.31
CA ARG A 107 -5.75 8.52 3.23
C ARG A 107 -6.55 7.96 4.38
N ILE A 108 -6.09 8.16 5.61
CA ILE A 108 -6.93 7.92 6.79
C ILE A 108 -8.02 8.99 6.78
N ILE A 109 -9.27 8.56 6.73
CA ILE A 109 -10.45 9.45 6.72
C ILE A 109 -11.15 9.41 8.07
N PRO A 110 -11.93 10.43 8.46
CA PRO A 110 -12.80 10.34 9.63
C PRO A 110 -13.77 9.17 9.50
N SER A 111 -14.15 8.58 10.63
CA SER A 111 -15.12 7.48 10.64
C SER A 111 -16.45 7.94 10.02
N PRO A 112 -16.94 7.27 8.96
CA PRO A 112 -18.21 7.62 8.32
C PRO A 112 -19.43 7.17 9.14
N VAL A 113 -19.22 6.28 10.13
CA VAL A 113 -20.29 5.71 10.95
C VAL A 113 -20.40 6.38 12.33
N ASN A 114 -19.26 6.78 12.91
CA ASN A 114 -19.19 7.32 14.26
C ASN A 114 -18.30 8.56 14.28
N ALA A 115 -18.91 9.74 14.14
CA ALA A 115 -18.18 11.00 14.21
C ALA A 115 -17.39 11.08 15.52
N GLY A 116 -16.11 11.42 15.43
CA GLY A 116 -15.22 11.51 16.59
C GLY A 116 -14.64 10.18 17.07
N ALA A 117 -14.92 9.02 16.48
CA ALA A 117 -14.35 7.74 16.95
C ALA A 117 -12.80 7.71 17.01
N TYR A 118 -12.15 8.58 16.25
CA TYR A 118 -10.73 8.84 16.30
C TYR A 118 -10.42 10.21 15.66
N THR A 119 -9.22 10.71 15.92
CA THR A 119 -8.65 11.88 15.24
C THR A 119 -7.55 11.46 14.27
N LEU A 120 -7.30 12.31 13.27
CA LEU A 120 -6.26 12.09 12.28
C LEU A 120 -4.97 12.76 12.75
N GLY A 121 -3.85 12.05 12.66
CA GLY A 121 -2.54 12.64 12.86
C GLY A 121 -2.02 13.35 11.61
N MET A 122 -0.77 13.83 11.68
CA MET A 122 -0.15 14.57 10.58
C MET A 122 0.24 13.65 9.43
N SER A 123 0.56 12.39 9.72
CA SER A 123 0.92 11.38 8.73
C SER A 123 -0.32 10.60 8.30
N ASN A 124 -1.42 11.29 7.97
CA ASN A 124 -2.69 10.66 7.58
C ASN A 124 -2.81 10.39 6.07
N ILE A 125 -1.76 10.66 5.30
CA ILE A 125 -1.67 10.36 3.86
C ILE A 125 -0.39 9.56 3.64
N ALA A 126 -0.48 8.47 2.88
CA ALA A 126 0.67 7.70 2.42
C ALA A 126 0.58 7.47 0.91
N THR A 127 1.74 7.45 0.25
CA THR A 127 1.86 7.04 -1.15
C THR A 127 2.48 5.66 -1.21
N VAL A 128 1.90 4.78 -2.00
CA VAL A 128 2.47 3.48 -2.34
C VAL A 128 2.99 3.57 -3.77
N THR A 129 4.28 3.29 -3.95
CA THR A 129 4.92 3.17 -5.25
C THR A 129 5.03 1.69 -5.60
N ILE A 130 4.49 1.32 -6.75
CA ILE A 130 4.61 0.00 -7.35
C ILE A 130 5.84 0.03 -8.26
N LYS A 131 6.79 -0.87 -7.99
CA LYS A 131 7.97 -1.07 -8.84
C LYS A 131 7.64 -2.12 -9.88
N ASN A 132 7.78 -1.74 -11.15
CA ASN A 132 7.68 -2.70 -12.24
C ASN A 132 8.71 -3.82 -12.04
N VAL A 133 8.27 -5.06 -12.16
CA VAL A 133 9.17 -6.20 -12.21
C VAL A 133 9.09 -6.85 -13.57
N ILE A 134 10.17 -6.75 -14.33
CA ILE A 134 10.31 -7.58 -15.52
C ILE A 134 10.69 -8.98 -15.04
N ALA A 135 9.79 -9.96 -15.19
CA ALA A 135 10.14 -11.32 -14.84
C ALA A 135 11.30 -11.78 -15.74
N PRO A 136 12.23 -12.57 -15.19
CA PRO A 136 13.14 -13.28 -16.05
C PRO A 136 12.32 -14.15 -17.01
N LEU A 137 12.58 -13.98 -18.32
CA LEU A 137 12.04 -14.82 -19.39
C LEU A 137 11.92 -16.28 -18.94
N SER A 138 10.76 -16.89 -19.20
CA SER A 138 10.49 -18.26 -18.80
C SER A 138 11.54 -19.23 -19.35
N CYS A 139 11.68 -20.41 -18.74
CA CYS A 139 12.61 -21.44 -19.25
C CYS A 139 12.32 -21.79 -20.73
N LYS A 140 11.04 -21.77 -21.13
CA LYS A 140 10.60 -22.00 -22.51
C LYS A 140 11.09 -20.90 -23.45
N GLU A 141 10.98 -19.64 -23.05
CA GLU A 141 11.43 -18.50 -23.85
C GLU A 141 12.95 -18.41 -23.91
N ARG A 142 13.63 -18.72 -22.81
CA ARG A 142 15.10 -18.85 -22.77
C ARG A 142 15.59 -19.96 -23.70
N LEU A 143 14.93 -21.12 -23.69
CA LEU A 143 15.24 -22.22 -24.61
C LEU A 143 14.98 -21.84 -26.06
N LEU A 144 13.89 -21.13 -26.33
CA LEU A 144 13.58 -20.63 -27.67
C LEU A 144 14.66 -19.65 -28.14
N LEU A 145 15.01 -18.65 -27.33
CA LEU A 145 16.07 -17.69 -27.64
C LEU A 145 17.42 -18.38 -27.86
N LEU A 146 17.76 -19.37 -27.04
CA LEU A 146 18.99 -20.14 -27.20
C LEU A 146 18.99 -20.92 -28.53
N ALA A 147 17.89 -21.59 -28.86
CA ALA A 147 17.73 -22.32 -30.13
C ALA A 147 17.74 -21.38 -31.36
N CYS A 148 17.21 -20.16 -31.20
CA CYS A 148 17.26 -19.15 -32.24
C CYS A 148 18.67 -18.61 -32.44
N LYS A 149 19.40 -18.36 -31.34
CA LYS A 149 20.78 -17.89 -31.38
C LYS A 149 21.75 -18.92 -31.97
N THR A 150 21.55 -20.21 -31.70
CA THR A 150 22.36 -21.26 -32.32
C THR A 150 22.14 -21.35 -33.84
N LYS A 151 20.90 -21.22 -34.31
CA LYS A 151 20.60 -21.18 -35.76
C LYS A 151 21.16 -19.93 -36.43
N GLU A 152 21.08 -18.77 -35.78
CA GLU A 152 21.69 -17.53 -36.29
C GLU A 152 23.21 -17.67 -36.44
N LEU A 153 23.89 -18.18 -35.41
CA LEU A 153 25.34 -18.41 -35.44
C LEU A 153 25.76 -19.46 -36.49
N ALA A 154 24.89 -20.42 -36.80
CA ALA A 154 25.10 -21.39 -37.86
C ALA A 154 24.84 -20.83 -39.27
N GLY A 155 24.38 -19.56 -39.39
CA GLY A 155 24.01 -18.95 -40.67
C GLY A 155 22.75 -19.55 -41.29
N GLU A 156 21.94 -20.25 -40.49
CA GLU A 156 20.72 -20.89 -40.95
C GLU A 156 19.56 -19.89 -41.02
N TYR A 157 18.58 -20.20 -41.87
CA TYR A 157 17.35 -19.42 -41.94
C TYR A 157 16.59 -19.51 -40.60
N LEU A 158 16.26 -18.35 -40.03
CA LEU A 158 15.55 -18.26 -38.77
C LEU A 158 14.05 -18.55 -38.96
N PRO A 159 13.48 -19.56 -38.28
CA PRO A 159 12.05 -19.81 -38.35
C PRO A 159 11.27 -18.66 -37.70
N ARG A 160 10.00 -18.50 -38.06
CA ARG A 160 9.14 -17.38 -37.59
C ARG A 160 9.20 -17.09 -36.08
N PRO A 161 9.25 -18.07 -35.16
CA PRO A 161 9.39 -17.79 -33.72
C PRO A 161 10.69 -17.04 -33.37
N CYS A 162 11.76 -17.29 -34.12
CA CYS A 162 13.07 -16.69 -33.90
C CYS A 162 13.20 -15.29 -34.51
N MET A 163 12.52 -15.04 -35.62
CA MET A 163 12.48 -13.70 -36.20
C MET A 163 11.77 -12.72 -35.25
N THR A 164 10.65 -13.13 -34.63
CA THR A 164 9.93 -12.28 -33.67
C THR A 164 10.73 -12.02 -32.40
N ALA A 165 11.45 -13.03 -31.88
CA ALA A 165 12.27 -12.89 -30.67
C ALA A 165 13.51 -11.97 -30.84
N ARG A 166 13.96 -11.73 -32.09
CA ARG A 166 15.06 -10.82 -32.40
C ARG A 166 14.67 -9.34 -32.23
N PHE A 167 13.40 -8.99 -32.50
CA PHE A 167 12.92 -7.61 -32.45
C PHE A 167 12.50 -7.15 -31.04
N ASN A 168 12.24 -8.08 -30.12
CA ASN A 168 11.87 -7.76 -28.74
C ASN A 168 13.09 -7.51 -27.82
N ASN A 169 14.32 -7.67 -28.32
CA ASN A 169 15.58 -7.42 -27.60
C ASN A 169 16.38 -6.23 -28.21
N SER A 170 15.71 -5.35 -28.98
CA SER A 170 16.32 -4.17 -29.64
C SER A 170 15.99 -2.89 -28.91
#